data_AF-A0A1F6PCF5-F1
#
_entry.id   AF-A0A1F6PCF5-F1
#
_cell.length_a   1.000
_cell.length_b   1.000
_cell.length_c   1.000
_cell.angle_alpha   90.00
_cell.angle_beta   90.00
_cell.angle_gamma   90.00
#
_symmetry.space_group_name_H-M   'P 1'
#
loop_
_entity.id
_entity.type
_entity.pdbx_description
1 polymer ?
#
loop_
_entity_poly.entity_id
_entity_poly.type
_entity_poly.pdbx_seq_one_letter_code
_entity_poly.pdbx_strand_id
1 'polypeptide(L)'
;MSNFFDTTHDAHLPPEILTEKISVEVYPDVTTHTAAPTPERVCQDFKNGAHLRWVYDRSRAVLKVWSLRVTMADHDRVDQAAYDNGFYGDVDKKNGFQYYERGLLENEKKAIEMKLTQFLKGV
;
A
#
# COMPACT_ATOMS: atom_id res chain seq x y z
N MET A 1 24.60 10.61 0.67
CA MET A 1 23.81 11.55 -0.15
C MET A 1 22.36 11.09 -0.05
N SER A 2 21.57 11.74 0.80
CA SER A 2 20.15 11.40 0.96
C SER A 2 19.37 12.19 -0.07
N ASN A 3 18.83 11.50 -1.08
CA ASN A 3 17.87 12.10 -2.00
C ASN A 3 16.60 12.38 -1.20
N PHE A 4 16.46 13.61 -0.70
CA PHE A 4 15.20 14.13 -0.24
C PHE A 4 14.26 14.16 -1.44
N PHE A 5 13.25 13.28 -1.43
CA PHE A 5 12.09 13.43 -2.31
C PHE A 5 11.44 14.76 -1.96
N ASP A 6 11.62 15.75 -2.82
CA ASP A 6 10.90 17.02 -2.70
C ASP A 6 9.45 16.75 -3.09
N THR A 7 8.64 16.38 -2.11
CA THR A 7 7.25 15.93 -2.24
C THR A 7 6.32 16.97 -2.86
N THR A 8 6.80 18.21 -3.05
CA THR A 8 6.02 19.29 -3.68
C THR A 8 6.17 19.34 -5.20
N HIS A 9 7.29 18.87 -5.77
CA HIS A 9 7.54 18.92 -7.22
C HIS A 9 6.91 17.75 -7.98
N ASP A 10 6.78 16.58 -7.35
CA ASP A 10 6.25 15.38 -8.00
C ASP A 10 4.70 15.33 -8.04
N ALA A 11 4.04 16.18 -7.25
CA ALA A 11 2.58 16.29 -7.15
C ALA A 11 1.85 16.55 -8.48
N HIS A 12 2.54 17.16 -9.46
CA HIS A 12 1.99 17.52 -10.76
C HIS A 12 2.44 16.62 -11.89
N LEU A 13 3.26 15.60 -11.61
CA LEU A 13 3.69 14.67 -12.64
C LEU A 13 2.50 13.88 -13.20
N PRO A 14 2.53 13.52 -14.49
CA PRO A 14 1.56 12.59 -15.07
C PRO A 14 1.53 11.26 -14.31
N PRO A 15 0.36 10.61 -14.19
CA PRO A 15 0.21 9.32 -13.51
C PRO A 15 1.18 8.25 -14.00
N GLU A 16 1.50 8.25 -15.30
CA GLU A 16 2.40 7.29 -15.94
C GLU A 16 3.82 7.42 -15.37
N ILE A 17 4.32 8.65 -15.21
CA ILE A 17 5.65 8.92 -14.66
C ILE A 17 5.69 8.57 -13.17
N LEU A 18 4.63 8.91 -12.43
CA LEU A 18 4.50 8.55 -11.03
C LEU A 18 4.47 7.03 -10.84
N THR A 19 3.77 6.29 -11.70
CA THR A 19 3.68 4.83 -11.64
C THR A 19 5.06 4.17 -11.71
N GLU A 20 5.94 4.66 -12.59
CA GLU A 20 7.31 4.14 -12.72
C GLU A 20 8.18 4.44 -11.50
N LYS A 21 7.93 5.55 -10.81
CA LYS A 21 8.63 5.92 -9.57
C LYS A 21 8.18 5.11 -8.35
N ILE A 22 6.93 4.65 -8.34
CA ILE A 22 6.40 3.89 -7.21
C ILE A 22 7.05 2.50 -7.19
N SER A 23 7.62 2.08 -6.06
CA SER A 23 8.03 0.69 -5.83
C SER A 23 7.01 -0.06 -4.97
N VAL A 24 6.86 -1.37 -5.14
CA VAL A 24 5.93 -2.19 -4.34
C VAL A 24 6.71 -3.00 -3.30
N GLU A 25 6.30 -2.93 -2.04
CA GLU A 25 6.83 -3.76 -0.96
C GLU A 25 5.72 -4.65 -0.39
N VAL A 26 5.97 -5.96 -0.30
CA VAL A 26 5.00 -6.90 0.27
C VAL A 26 5.23 -7.03 1.77
N TYR A 27 4.15 -6.89 2.54
CA TYR A 27 4.14 -6.99 3.98
C TYR A 27 3.44 -8.26 4.43
N PRO A 28 3.86 -8.84 5.56
CA PRO A 28 3.20 -10.01 6.13
C PRO A 28 1.78 -9.72 6.55
N ASP A 29 0.99 -10.78 6.64
CA ASP A 29 -0.34 -10.71 7.23
C ASP A 29 -0.22 -10.26 8.69
N VAL A 30 -0.75 -9.07 8.96
CA VAL A 30 -0.72 -8.41 10.26
C VAL A 30 -1.50 -9.16 11.34
N THR A 31 -2.31 -10.16 10.96
CA THR A 31 -3.05 -11.01 11.91
C THR A 31 -2.28 -12.26 12.32
N THR A 32 -1.36 -12.74 11.47
CA THR A 32 -0.63 -14.00 11.73
C THR A 32 0.82 -13.78 12.13
N HIS A 33 1.36 -12.57 11.98
CA HIS A 33 2.75 -12.22 12.30
C HIS A 33 3.76 -13.20 11.66
N THR A 34 3.43 -13.72 10.48
CA THR A 34 4.31 -14.61 9.73
C THR A 34 5.34 -13.82 8.93
N ALA A 35 6.31 -14.49 8.31
CA ALA A 35 7.24 -13.83 7.38
C ALA A 35 6.47 -13.23 6.20
N ALA A 36 7.01 -12.16 5.61
CA ALA A 36 6.40 -11.52 4.44
C ALA A 36 6.22 -12.55 3.30
N PRO A 37 5.01 -12.70 2.73
CA PRO A 37 4.80 -13.58 1.60
C PRO A 37 5.53 -13.04 0.36
N THR A 38 5.75 -13.90 -0.63
CA THR A 38 6.26 -13.44 -1.91
C THR A 38 5.17 -12.66 -2.68
N PRO A 39 5.55 -11.76 -3.61
CA PRO A 39 4.61 -11.11 -4.53
C PRO A 39 3.63 -12.07 -5.21
N GLU A 40 4.11 -13.22 -5.66
CA GLU A 40 3.33 -14.29 -6.30
C GLU A 40 2.25 -14.80 -5.38
N ARG A 41 2.58 -15.00 -4.10
CA ARG A 41 1.61 -15.48 -3.12
C ARG A 41 0.52 -14.47 -2.85
N VAL A 42 0.85 -13.18 -2.75
CA VAL A 42 -0.15 -12.11 -2.57
C VAL A 42 -1.10 -12.04 -3.77
N CYS A 43 -0.55 -12.11 -4.99
CA CYS A 43 -1.36 -12.12 -6.21
C CYS A 43 -2.28 -13.35 -6.28
N GLN A 44 -1.76 -14.54 -5.93
CA GLN A 44 -2.56 -15.76 -5.89
C GLN A 44 -3.66 -15.69 -4.82
N ASP A 45 -3.36 -15.15 -3.64
CA ASP A 45 -4.34 -14.96 -2.58
C ASP A 45 -5.47 -14.04 -3.04
N PHE A 46 -5.14 -12.94 -3.71
CA PHE A 46 -6.14 -12.03 -4.30
C PHE A 46 -6.99 -12.72 -5.37
N LYS A 47 -6.37 -13.47 -6.29
CA LYS A 47 -7.06 -14.29 -7.30
C LYS A 47 -8.00 -15.34 -6.65
N ASN A 48 -7.67 -15.80 -5.45
CA ASN A 48 -8.46 -16.76 -4.66
C ASN A 48 -9.51 -16.09 -3.75
N GLY A 49 -9.74 -14.78 -3.88
CA GLY A 49 -10.79 -14.06 -3.14
C GLY A 49 -10.33 -13.43 -1.82
N ALA A 50 -9.03 -13.40 -1.52
CA ALA A 50 -8.52 -12.60 -0.41
C ALA A 50 -8.69 -11.10 -0.71
N HIS A 51 -8.85 -10.29 0.33
CA HIS A 51 -8.85 -8.85 0.20
C HIS A 51 -7.40 -8.34 0.05
N LEU A 52 -7.16 -7.42 -0.88
CA LEU A 52 -5.88 -6.72 -0.98
C LEU A 52 -5.95 -5.40 -0.21
N ARG A 53 -4.97 -5.17 0.65
CA ARG A 53 -4.76 -3.87 1.30
C ARG A 53 -3.45 -3.26 0.85
N TRP A 54 -3.42 -1.94 0.90
CA TRP A 54 -2.25 -1.18 0.53
C TRP A 54 -2.21 0.17 1.22
N VAL A 55 -1.00 0.69 1.36
CA VAL A 55 -0.70 2.04 1.87
C VAL A 55 0.40 2.64 1.04
N TYR A 56 0.23 3.90 0.63
CA TYR A 56 1.24 4.64 -0.09
C TYR A 56 2.06 5.52 0.86
N ASP A 57 3.34 5.19 1.02
CA ASP A 57 4.34 6.03 1.66
C ASP A 57 4.89 7.02 0.63
N ARG A 58 4.29 8.21 0.61
CA ARG A 58 4.66 9.30 -0.31
C ARG A 58 6.12 9.73 -0.15
N SER A 59 6.68 9.67 1.06
CA SER A 59 8.05 10.13 1.34
C SER A 59 9.11 9.25 0.67
N ARG A 60 8.79 7.95 0.51
CA ARG A 60 9.66 6.95 -0.10
C ARG A 60 9.22 6.54 -1.51
N ALA A 61 8.06 7.04 -1.97
CA ALA A 61 7.35 6.54 -3.15
C ALA A 61 7.15 5.01 -3.11
N VAL A 62 6.80 4.46 -1.93
CA VAL A 62 6.62 3.01 -1.73
C VAL A 62 5.14 2.70 -1.54
N LEU A 63 4.63 1.76 -2.32
CA LEU A 63 3.33 1.14 -2.12
C LEU A 63 3.50 -0.16 -1.33
N LYS A 64 3.15 -0.10 -0.05
CA LYS A 64 3.14 -1.26 0.85
C LYS A 64 1.87 -2.05 0.60
N VAL A 65 1.95 -3.36 0.35
CA VAL A 65 0.80 -4.21 0.03
C VAL A 65 0.77 -5.47 0.88
N TRP A 66 -0.43 -5.95 1.23
CA TRP A 66 -0.61 -7.24 1.88
C TRP A 66 -1.98 -7.84 1.55
N SER A 67 -2.05 -9.18 1.50
CA SER A 67 -3.31 -9.90 1.36
C SER A 67 -3.90 -10.22 2.73
N LEU A 68 -5.22 -10.14 2.82
CA LEU A 68 -6.00 -10.45 4.00
C LEU A 68 -7.01 -11.54 3.70
N ARG A 69 -6.95 -12.61 4.49
CA ARG A 69 -7.94 -13.70 4.48
C ARG A 69 -8.90 -13.54 5.67
N VAL A 70 -9.36 -12.31 5.89
CA VAL A 70 -10.29 -11.98 6.97
C VAL A 70 -11.61 -11.47 6.40
N THR A 71 -12.69 -11.58 7.17
CA THR A 71 -13.99 -11.05 6.75
C THR A 71 -14.00 -9.52 6.82
N MET A 72 -14.94 -8.87 6.11
CA MET A 72 -15.10 -7.41 6.22
C MET A 72 -15.31 -6.91 7.65
N ALA A 73 -15.92 -7.74 8.52
CA ALA A 73 -16.15 -7.40 9.93
C ALA A 73 -14.87 -7.40 10.77
N ASP A 74 -13.84 -8.13 10.33
CA ASP A 74 -12.55 -8.21 11.03
C ASP A 74 -11.57 -7.13 10.57
N HIS A 75 -11.91 -6.34 9.54
CA HIS A 75 -11.03 -5.33 8.94
C HIS A 75 -10.53 -4.30 9.95
N ASP A 76 -11.40 -3.79 10.83
CA ASP A 76 -11.03 -2.79 11.84
C ASP A 76 -9.97 -3.34 12.81
N ARG A 77 -10.06 -4.63 13.15
CA ARG A 77 -9.09 -5.30 14.03
C ARG A 77 -7.75 -5.47 13.33
N VAL A 78 -7.76 -5.77 12.03
CA VAL A 78 -6.56 -5.91 11.21
C VAL A 78 -5.85 -4.57 11.06
N ASP A 79 -6.59 -3.51 10.74
CA ASP A 79 -6.05 -2.15 10.63
C ASP A 79 -5.50 -1.68 11.99
N GLN A 80 -6.18 -2.01 13.09
CA GLN A 80 -5.68 -1.74 14.44
C GLN A 80 -4.36 -2.48 14.72
N ALA A 81 -4.25 -3.75 14.36
CA ALA A 81 -3.02 -4.52 14.52
C ALA A 81 -1.89 -3.99 13.64
N ALA A 82 -2.16 -3.63 12.38
CA ALA A 82 -1.18 -3.01 11.48
C ALA A 82 -0.65 -1.69 12.07
N TYR A 83 -1.52 -0.90 12.70
CA TYR A 83 -1.15 0.32 13.40
C TYR A 83 -0.28 0.06 14.63
N ASP A 84 -0.71 -0.83 15.52
CA ASP A 84 0.04 -1.12 16.75
C ASP A 84 1.42 -1.71 16.47
N ASN A 85 1.59 -2.39 15.33
CA ASN A 85 2.87 -2.90 14.85
C ASN A 85 3.69 -1.89 14.04
N GLY A 86 3.23 -0.66 13.88
CA GLY A 86 3.95 0.40 13.16
C GLY A 86 4.03 0.22 11.64
N PHE A 87 3.18 -0.62 11.02
CA PHE A 87 3.20 -0.86 9.58
C PHE A 87 2.93 0.42 8.77
N TYR A 88 2.10 1.30 9.33
CA TYR A 88 1.81 2.61 8.75
C TYR A 88 2.89 3.68 9.02
N GLY A 89 3.96 3.38 9.78
CA GLY A 89 4.98 4.36 10.15
C GLY A 89 4.41 5.51 11.01
N ASP A 90 4.77 6.76 10.70
CA ASP A 90 4.31 7.96 11.41
C ASP A 90 2.85 8.36 11.13
N VAL A 91 2.08 7.51 10.44
CA VAL A 91 0.68 7.79 10.13
C VAL A 91 -0.17 7.61 11.39
N ASP A 92 -0.66 8.73 11.96
CA ASP A 92 -1.50 8.78 13.18
C ASP A 92 -2.74 7.85 13.13
N LYS A 93 -3.14 7.30 14.28
CA LYS A 93 -4.21 6.31 14.49
C LYS A 93 -5.56 6.78 13.94
N LYS A 94 -5.84 8.08 14.03
CA LYS A 94 -7.07 8.67 13.47
C LYS A 94 -7.05 8.77 11.95
N ASN A 95 -5.87 8.75 11.33
CA ASN A 95 -5.68 8.92 9.90
C ASN A 95 -5.45 7.57 9.18
N GLY A 96 -4.87 6.56 9.84
CA GLY A 96 -4.58 5.24 9.26
C GLY A 96 -5.82 4.53 8.68
N PHE A 97 -6.97 4.63 9.35
CA PHE A 97 -8.25 4.10 8.85
C PHE A 97 -8.82 4.85 7.63
N GLN A 98 -8.25 6.02 7.30
CA GLN A 98 -8.81 7.01 6.39
C GLN A 98 -7.89 7.34 5.20
N TYR A 99 -6.70 6.74 5.16
CA TYR A 99 -5.64 7.05 4.19
C TYR A 99 -5.74 6.31 2.86
N TYR A 100 -6.76 5.48 2.65
CA TYR A 100 -6.94 4.85 1.33
C TYR A 100 -7.00 5.90 0.20
N GLU A 101 -7.43 7.13 0.51
CA GLU A 101 -7.45 8.23 -0.48
C GLU A 101 -7.24 9.64 0.07
N ARG A 102 -7.25 9.86 1.40
CA ARG A 102 -7.21 11.22 1.95
C ARG A 102 -5.84 11.86 1.75
N GLY A 103 -5.84 13.01 1.09
CA GLY A 103 -4.64 13.80 0.83
C GLY A 103 -3.84 13.36 -0.41
N LEU A 104 -4.27 12.30 -1.10
CA LEU A 104 -3.74 11.93 -2.42
C LEU A 104 -4.32 12.84 -3.50
N LEU A 105 -3.44 13.35 -4.36
CA LEU A 105 -3.80 14.07 -5.57
C LEU A 105 -4.32 13.09 -6.62
N GLU A 106 -5.12 13.59 -7.56
CA GLU A 106 -5.75 12.76 -8.59
C GLU A 106 -4.73 11.92 -9.38
N ASN A 107 -3.58 12.52 -9.74
CA ASN A 107 -2.54 11.80 -10.46
C ASN A 107 -1.87 10.71 -9.63
N GLU A 108 -1.74 10.90 -8.32
CA GLU A 108 -1.18 9.88 -7.42
C GLU A 108 -2.15 8.71 -7.27
N LYS A 109 -3.47 8.99 -7.14
CA LYS A 109 -4.50 7.94 -7.10
C LYS A 109 -4.44 7.08 -8.37
N LYS A 110 -4.43 7.72 -9.54
CA LYS A 110 -4.29 7.02 -10.83
C LYS A 110 -2.99 6.23 -10.92
N ALA A 111 -1.87 6.79 -10.47
CA ALA A 111 -0.59 6.10 -10.48
C ALA A 111 -0.58 4.85 -9.57
N ILE A 112 -1.19 4.95 -8.38
CA ILE A 112 -1.33 3.81 -7.46
C ILE A 112 -2.24 2.74 -8.08
N GLU A 113 -3.37 3.11 -8.68
CA GLU A 113 -4.26 2.17 -9.38
C GLU A 113 -3.54 1.45 -10.53
N MET A 114 -2.78 2.20 -11.34
CA MET A 114 -1.96 1.64 -12.41
C MET A 114 -0.91 0.69 -11.83
N LYS A 115 -0.22 1.08 -10.75
CA LYS A 115 0.83 0.26 -10.14
C LYS A 115 0.29 -1.02 -9.52
N LEU A 116 -0.85 -0.96 -8.83
CA LEU A 116 -1.56 -2.14 -8.31
C LEU A 116 -1.98 -3.06 -9.46
N THR A 117 -2.51 -2.49 -10.54
CA THR A 117 -2.89 -3.27 -11.73
C THR A 117 -1.68 -3.95 -12.37
N GLN A 118 -0.54 -3.25 -12.48
CA GLN A 118 0.72 -3.84 -12.97
C GLN A 118 1.20 -4.95 -12.03
N PHE A 119 1.17 -4.74 -10.72
CA PHE A 119 1.58 -5.73 -9.72
C PHE A 119 0.74 -7.01 -9.82
N LEU A 120 -0.59 -6.88 -9.89
CA LEU A 120 -1.51 -8.03 -9.96
C LEU A 120 -1.48 -8.78 -11.30
N LYS A 121 -1.04 -8.12 -12.38
CA LYS A 121 -0.91 -8.71 -13.73
C LYS A 121 0.49 -9.23 -14.04
N GLY A 122 1.51 -8.61 -13.45
CA GLY A 122 2.93 -8.89 -13.69
C GLY A 122 3.47 -10.13 -12.97
N VAL A 123 2.58 -10.82 -12.25
CA VAL A 123 2.83 -12.11 -11.59
C VAL A 123 1.84 -13.17 -12.06
#